data_AF-A0A8S3H9F3-F1
#
_entry.id   AF-A0A8S3H9F3-F1
#
_cell.length_a   1.000
_cell.length_b   1.000
_cell.length_c   1.000
_cell.angle_alpha   90.00
_cell.angle_beta   90.00
_cell.angle_gamma   90.00
#
_symmetry.space_group_name_H-M   'P 1'
#
loop_
_entity.id
_entity.type
_entity.pdbx_description
1 polymer ?
#
loop_
_entity_poly.entity_id
_entity_poly.type
_entity_poly.pdbx_seq_one_letter_code
_entity_poly.pdbx_strand_id
1 'polypeptide(L)'
;IIKKDPIMTQLLMIVMIFSKGLSANDGDDEQLLNDRTFIFNAQSKYADLLFRYLMEQSSFELAIIKMTRIIEQLLKIQKVARDFQQHIKSQMDATYINPLMKSLLHLT
;
A
#
# COMPACT_ATOMS: atom_id res chain seq x y z
N ILE A 1 -12.95 14.62 6.86
CA ILE A 1 -13.14 13.15 7.00
C ILE A 1 -11.83 12.62 7.55
N ILE A 2 -11.86 11.88 8.66
CA ILE A 2 -10.76 11.62 9.61
C ILE A 2 -10.54 12.83 10.55
N LYS A 3 -11.20 12.83 11.72
CA LYS A 3 -10.65 13.53 12.90
C LYS A 3 -9.24 12.97 13.09
N LYS A 4 -8.25 13.81 13.42
CA LYS A 4 -6.85 13.42 13.66
C LYS A 4 -6.76 12.25 14.64
N ASP A 5 -6.83 11.04 14.12
CA ASP A 5 -6.81 9.80 14.87
C ASP A 5 -5.48 9.13 14.54
N PRO A 6 -4.46 9.33 15.39
CA PRO A 6 -3.10 8.87 15.11
C PRO A 6 -3.03 7.34 15.01
N ILE A 7 -3.89 6.61 15.74
CA ILE A 7 -3.93 5.15 15.70
C ILE A 7 -4.47 4.69 14.35
N MET A 8 -5.56 5.31 13.88
CA MET A 8 -6.12 5.03 12.56
C MET A 8 -5.10 5.28 11.45
N THR A 9 -4.37 6.40 11.51
CA THR A 9 -3.33 6.72 10.53
C THR A 9 -2.18 5.71 10.56
N GLN A 10 -1.74 5.28 11.75
CA GLN A 10 -0.70 4.25 11.87
C GLN A 10 -1.14 2.91 11.27
N LEU A 11 -2.36 2.45 11.58
CA LEU A 11 -2.90 1.21 11.03
C LEU A 11 -3.01 1.27 9.51
N LEU A 12 -3.47 2.42 8.97
CA LEU A 12 -3.54 2.64 7.53
C LEU A 12 -2.16 2.59 6.85
N MET A 13 -1.14 3.21 7.45
CA MET A 13 0.23 3.16 6.93
C MET A 13 0.77 1.73 6.91
N ILE A 14 0.55 0.96 7.97
CA ILE A 14 0.99 -0.44 8.03
C ILE A 14 0.28 -1.29 6.96
N VAL A 15 -1.04 -1.17 6.84
CA VAL A 15 -1.81 -1.87 5.80
C VAL A 15 -1.33 -1.47 4.40
N MET A 16 -0.98 -0.21 4.18
CA MET A 16 -0.44 0.27 2.91
C MET A 16 0.94 -0.32 2.61
N ILE A 17 1.85 -0.38 3.60
CA ILE A 17 3.20 -0.97 3.44
C ILE A 17 3.11 -2.43 3.01
N PHE A 18 2.20 -3.21 3.60
CA PHE A 18 2.01 -4.61 3.22
C PHE A 18 1.19 -4.80 1.93
N SER A 19 0.61 -3.73 1.39
CA SER A 19 -0.15 -3.80 0.14
C SER A 19 0.80 -3.64 -1.04
N LYS A 20 1.16 -4.78 -1.66
CA LYS A 20 2.16 -4.96 -2.73
C LYS A 20 2.20 -3.97 -3.91
N GLY A 21 1.17 -3.14 -4.10
CA GLY A 21 0.99 -2.35 -5.32
C GLY A 21 1.99 -1.21 -5.57
N LEU A 22 3.00 -1.01 -4.71
CA LEU A 22 4.02 0.04 -4.88
C LEU A 22 5.42 -0.48 -5.23
N SER A 23 5.84 -1.67 -4.79
CA SER A 23 7.21 -2.18 -5.03
C SER A 23 7.32 -3.44 -5.87
N ALA A 24 6.22 -4.15 -6.15
CA ALA A 24 6.28 -5.37 -6.94
C ALA A 24 5.96 -5.07 -8.40
N ASN A 25 7.00 -4.96 -9.22
CA ASN A 25 6.90 -5.21 -10.65
C ASN A 25 6.55 -6.71 -10.82
N ASP A 26 5.65 -7.08 -11.74
CA ASP A 26 5.17 -8.46 -11.92
C ASP A 26 6.28 -9.49 -12.28
N GLY A 27 7.52 -9.05 -12.45
CA GLY A 27 8.68 -9.89 -12.79
C GLY A 27 9.93 -9.71 -11.93
N ASP A 28 9.91 -8.89 -10.87
CA ASP A 28 11.10 -8.68 -10.03
C ASP A 28 11.02 -9.55 -8.76
N ASP A 29 11.90 -10.54 -8.70
CA ASP A 29 12.19 -11.38 -7.53
C ASP A 29 12.82 -10.54 -6.40
N GLU A 30 12.05 -9.63 -5.79
CA GLU A 30 12.42 -9.02 -4.52
C GLU A 30 12.44 -10.15 -3.45
N GLN A 31 13.63 -10.71 -3.21
CA GLN A 31 13.87 -11.79 -2.24
C GLN A 31 13.40 -11.44 -0.82
N LEU A 32 13.27 -10.15 -0.48
CA LEU A 32 12.69 -9.65 0.76
C LEU A 32 11.17 -9.85 0.86
N LEU A 33 10.48 -10.02 -0.27
CA LEU A 33 9.05 -10.30 -0.38
C LEU A 33 8.72 -11.76 -0.77
N ASN A 34 9.73 -12.63 -0.74
CA ASN A 34 9.60 -14.02 -1.21
C ASN A 34 8.65 -14.85 -0.34
N ASP A 35 8.47 -14.47 0.94
CA ASP A 35 7.45 -15.07 1.79
C ASP A 35 6.10 -14.35 1.61
N ARG A 36 5.47 -14.60 0.45
CA ARG A 36 4.12 -14.13 0.13
C ARG A 36 3.12 -14.48 1.24
N THR A 37 3.34 -15.62 1.91
CA THR A 37 2.52 -16.08 3.03
C THR A 37 2.70 -15.18 4.25
N PHE A 38 3.93 -14.84 4.61
CA PHE A 38 4.21 -13.90 5.70
C PHE A 38 3.58 -12.53 5.46
N ILE A 39 3.73 -11.97 4.26
CA ILE A 39 3.14 -10.66 3.89
C ILE A 39 1.62 -10.71 3.96
N PHE A 40 1.02 -11.76 3.38
CA PHE A 40 -0.43 -11.93 3.40
C PHE A 40 -0.94 -12.07 4.84
N ASN A 41 -0.23 -12.81 5.69
CA ASN A 41 -0.58 -12.98 7.10
C ASN A 41 -0.46 -11.65 7.86
N ALA A 42 0.61 -10.87 7.64
CA ALA A 42 0.77 -9.56 8.23
C ALA A 42 -0.34 -8.60 7.77
N GLN A 43 -0.59 -8.54 6.46
CA GLN A 43 -1.67 -7.72 5.88
C GLN A 43 -3.02 -8.08 6.48
N SER A 44 -3.35 -9.37 6.55
CA SER A 44 -4.62 -9.86 7.11
C SER A 44 -4.75 -9.49 8.59
N LYS A 45 -3.68 -9.64 9.38
CA LYS A 45 -3.66 -9.28 10.80
C LYS A 45 -3.90 -7.79 11.03
N TYR A 46 -3.25 -6.92 10.26
CA TYR A 46 -3.42 -5.47 10.40
C TYR A 46 -4.74 -4.97 9.80
N ALA A 47 -5.27 -5.64 8.77
CA ALA A 47 -6.61 -5.37 8.25
C ALA A 47 -7.70 -5.75 9.26
N ASP A 48 -7.55 -6.90 9.94
CA ASP A 48 -8.46 -7.31 11.02
C ASP A 48 -8.39 -6.32 12.20
N LEU A 49 -7.19 -5.89 12.61
CA LEU A 49 -7.02 -4.90 13.66
C LEU A 49 -7.67 -3.55 13.30
N LEU A 50 -7.52 -3.10 12.06
CA LEU A 50 -8.18 -1.90 11.54
C LEU A 50 -9.70 -2.03 11.56
N PHE A 51 -10.23 -3.19 11.16
CA PHE A 51 -11.67 -3.44 11.19
C PHE A 51 -12.22 -3.46 12.62
N ARG A 52 -11.54 -4.11 13.55
CA ARG A 52 -11.90 -4.10 14.98
C ARG A 52 -11.88 -2.69 15.56
N TYR A 53 -10.89 -1.88 15.20
CA TYR A 53 -10.83 -0.48 15.61
C TYR A 53 -12.03 0.33 15.10
N LEU A 54 -12.44 0.10 13.84
CA LEU A 54 -13.63 0.72 13.27
C LEU A 54 -14.92 0.27 13.97
N MET A 55 -14.99 -0.99 14.39
CA MET A 55 -16.09 -1.58 15.15
C MET A 55 -16.22 -0.97 16.56
N GLU A 56 -15.11 -0.68 17.23
CA GLU A 56 -15.13 -0.02 18.54
C GLU A 56 -15.67 1.42 18.46
N GLN A 57 -15.50 2.09 17.31
CA GLN A 57 -15.92 3.47 17.12
C GLN A 57 -17.27 3.64 16.40
N SER A 58 -17.89 2.56 15.90
CA SER A 58 -19.12 2.66 15.12
C SER A 58 -19.91 1.35 15.04
N SER A 59 -21.17 1.43 14.59
CA SER A 59 -21.95 0.23 14.29
C SER A 59 -21.26 -0.64 13.21
N PHE A 60 -21.60 -1.93 13.22
CA PHE A 60 -21.05 -2.91 12.26
C PHE A 60 -21.21 -2.47 10.80
N GLU A 61 -22.40 -2.01 10.43
CA GLU A 61 -22.69 -1.53 9.08
C GLU A 61 -21.80 -0.33 8.71
N LEU A 62 -21.62 0.61 9.63
CA LEU A 62 -20.80 1.79 9.38
C LEU A 62 -19.30 1.44 9.33
N ALA A 63 -18.84 0.46 10.11
CA ALA A 63 -17.48 -0.07 10.04
C ALA A 63 -17.20 -0.72 8.69
N ILE A 64 -18.14 -1.51 8.14
CA ILE A 64 -18.04 -2.07 6.78
C ILE A 64 -17.92 -0.94 5.75
N ILE A 65 -18.81 0.05 5.78
CA ILE A 65 -18.78 1.17 4.82
C ILE A 65 -17.43 1.92 4.89
N LYS A 66 -16.92 2.16 6.10
CA LYS A 66 -15.61 2.80 6.30
C LYS A 66 -14.47 1.94 5.75
N MET A 67 -14.50 0.63 6.00
CA MET A 67 -13.48 -0.31 5.52
C MET A 67 -13.47 -0.40 3.99
N THR A 68 -14.64 -0.50 3.36
CA THR A 68 -14.76 -0.49 1.89
C THR A 68 -14.18 0.80 1.30
N ARG A 69 -14.50 1.96 1.87
CA ARG A 69 -13.94 3.24 1.43
C ARG A 69 -12.42 3.29 1.58
N ILE A 70 -11.87 2.73 2.66
CA ILE A 70 -10.42 2.65 2.85
C ILE A 70 -9.78 1.79 1.76
N ILE A 71 -10.33 0.61 1.49
CA ILE A 71 -9.84 -0.29 0.44
C ILE A 71 -9.88 0.39 -0.93
N GLU A 72 -10.98 1.07 -1.28
CA GLU A 72 -11.08 1.83 -2.53
C GLU A 72 -10.00 2.90 -2.67
N GLN A 73 -9.69 3.63 -1.58
CA GLN A 73 -8.64 4.65 -1.60
C GLN A 73 -7.24 4.03 -1.73
N LEU A 74 -6.99 2.91 -1.05
CA LEU A 74 -5.72 2.18 -1.21
C LEU A 74 -5.52 1.72 -2.66
N LEU A 75 -6.57 1.17 -3.30
CA LEU A 75 -6.51 0.76 -4.71
C LEU A 75 -6.25 1.95 -5.64
N LYS A 76 -6.86 3.11 -5.38
CA LYS A 76 -6.60 4.34 -6.15
C LYS A 76 -5.15 4.79 -6.02
N ILE A 77 -4.60 4.79 -4.80
CA ILE A 77 -3.20 5.15 -4.55
C ILE A 77 -2.26 4.20 -5.28
N GLN A 78 -2.51 2.88 -5.21
CA GLN A 78 -1.73 1.88 -5.94
C GLN A 78 -1.81 2.04 -7.45
N LYS A 79 -2.96 2.45 -7.99
CA LYS A 79 -3.08 2.75 -9.42
C LYS A 79 -2.25 3.97 -9.80
N VAL A 80 -2.41 5.08 -9.07
CA VAL A 80 -1.67 6.34 -9.34
C VAL A 80 -0.15 6.11 -9.27
N ALA A 81 0.32 5.34 -8.30
CA ALA A 81 1.74 5.03 -8.19
C ALA A 81 2.26 4.18 -9.35
N ARG A 82 1.50 3.18 -9.81
CA ARG A 82 1.85 2.39 -11.01
C ARG A 82 1.86 3.25 -12.27
N ASP A 83 0.84 4.09 -12.45
CA ASP A 83 0.75 5.02 -13.58
C ASP A 83 1.96 5.98 -13.58
N PHE A 84 2.36 6.48 -12.39
CA PHE A 84 3.55 7.31 -12.22
C PHE A 84 4.84 6.56 -12.55
N GLN A 85 5.04 5.36 -12.01
CA GLN A 85 6.20 4.52 -12.30
C GLN A 85 6.33 4.24 -13.80
N GLN A 86 5.22 3.90 -14.47
CA GLN A 86 5.20 3.63 -15.91
C GLN A 86 5.51 4.89 -16.73
N HIS A 87 4.93 6.04 -16.35
CA HIS A 87 5.21 7.31 -17.00
C HIS A 87 6.70 7.67 -16.93
N ILE A 88 7.29 7.54 -15.74
CA ILE A 88 8.70 7.80 -15.51
C ILE A 88 9.58 6.84 -16.33
N LYS A 89 9.28 5.53 -16.32
CA LYS A 89 9.98 4.52 -17.12
C LYS A 89 9.96 4.85 -18.62
N SER A 90 8.87 5.42 -19.13
CA SER A 90 8.71 5.75 -20.55
C SER A 90 9.40 7.04 -21.00
N GLN A 91 9.73 7.95 -20.09
CA GLN A 91 10.22 9.29 -20.42
C GLN A 91 11.64 9.59 -19.95
N MET A 92 12.16 8.85 -18.96
CA MET A 92 13.48 9.15 -18.40
C MET A 92 14.61 8.34 -19.02
N ASP A 93 15.67 9.05 -19.37
CA ASP A 93 16.98 8.47 -19.68
C ASP A 93 17.63 8.04 -18.35
N ALA A 94 17.74 6.72 -18.12
CA ALA A 94 18.16 6.11 -16.85
C ALA A 94 19.59 6.51 -16.42
N THR A 95 20.33 7.18 -17.30
CA THR A 95 21.72 7.59 -17.13
C THR A 95 21.93 8.60 -15.99
N TYR A 96 20.95 9.50 -15.72
CA TYR A 96 21.10 10.62 -14.76
C TYR A 96 20.23 10.52 -13.50
N ILE A 97 19.58 9.38 -13.28
CA ILE A 97 18.72 9.16 -12.13
C ILE A 97 19.59 8.81 -10.92
N ASN A 98 19.33 9.42 -9.76
CA ASN A 98 20.05 9.07 -8.55
C ASN A 98 19.81 7.58 -8.17
N PRO A 99 20.74 6.92 -7.48
CA PRO A 99 20.60 5.50 -7.15
C PRO A 99 19.34 5.16 -6.34
N LEU A 100 18.85 6.10 -5.55
CA LEU A 100 17.67 5.93 -4.69
C LEU A 100 16.37 5.87 -5.52
N MET A 101 16.22 6.74 -6.51
CA MET A 101 15.13 6.70 -7.49
C MET A 101 15.26 5.50 -8.42
N LYS A 102 16.47 5.10 -8.80
CA LYS A 102 16.68 3.85 -9.57
C LYS A 102 16.13 2.64 -8.81
N SER A 103 16.47 2.54 -7.51
CA SER A 103 15.96 1.48 -6.63
C SER A 103 14.45 1.55 -6.43
N LEU A 104 13.88 2.74 -6.27
CA LEU A 104 12.44 2.92 -6.02
C LEU A 104 11.56 2.70 -7.26
N LEU A 105 12.14 2.85 -8.45
CA LEU A 105 11.47 2.71 -9.73
C LEU A 105 11.81 1.40 -10.45
N HIS A 106 12.65 0.55 -9.85
CA HIS A 106 13.17 -0.68 -10.47
C HIS A 106 13.76 -0.41 -11.87
N LEU A 107 14.61 0.62 -11.96
CA LEU A 107 15.36 0.97 -13.16
C LEU A 107 16.78 0.41 -13.02
N THR A 108 17.07 -0.72 -13.66
CA THR A 108 18.43 -1.28 -13.77
C THR A 108 19.31 -0.44 -14.68
#